data_AF-X1FQ58-F1
#
_entry.id   AF-X1FQ58-F1
#
_cell.length_a   1.000
_cell.length_b   1.000
_cell.length_c   1.000
_cell.angle_alpha   90.00
_cell.angle_beta   90.00
_cell.angle_gamma   90.00
#
_symmetry.space_group_name_H-M   'P 1'
#
loop_
_entity.id
_entity.type
_entity.pdbx_description
1 polymer ?
#
loop_
_entity_poly.entity_id
_entity_poly.type
_entity_poly.pdbx_seq_one_letter_code
_entity_poly.pdbx_strand_id
1 'polypeptide(L)'
;MLGGATGPNRQRILGADVLTRIISAEREPEVHHRLVRLLRDSINHIAQRALQDASLRTQDIGAIAVSANTVLAHFLLNQPPTRIRYQFAADYSAVGGEFRSDEMGILGFGDTPTYLLPPISGYVGGDIVAGLVALRVGESEPAVLIDGGTNGEVSAVVDGAVVARANSGL
;
A
#
# COMPACT_ATOMS: atom_id res chain seq x y z
N MET A 1 11.67 17.18 6.54
CA MET A 1 10.50 16.44 7.06
C MET A 1 9.85 17.33 8.10
N LEU A 2 8.55 17.64 7.98
CA LEU A 2 7.83 18.56 8.89
C LEU A 2 7.21 17.86 10.10
N GLY A 3 6.98 16.55 10.01
CA GLY A 3 6.54 15.67 11.10
C GLY A 3 6.48 14.22 10.61
N GLY A 4 6.34 13.27 11.52
CA GLY A 4 6.28 11.85 11.18
C GLY A 4 5.64 10.99 12.26
N ALA A 5 4.97 9.91 11.85
CA ALA A 5 4.40 8.96 12.77
C ALA A 5 4.43 7.54 12.20
N THR A 6 4.62 6.56 13.07
CA THR A 6 4.52 5.14 12.75
C THR A 6 3.57 4.46 13.75
N GLY A 7 2.96 3.37 13.31
CA GLY A 7 2.02 2.61 14.12
C GLY A 7 1.82 1.19 13.58
N PRO A 8 1.28 0.28 14.39
CA PRO A 8 1.03 -1.09 13.96
C PRO A 8 -0.11 -1.15 12.94
N ASN A 9 0.02 -2.02 11.93
CA ASN A 9 -1.11 -2.41 11.10
C ASN A 9 -2.06 -3.31 11.92
N ARG A 10 -3.23 -2.76 12.29
CA ARG A 10 -4.22 -3.45 13.13
C ARG A 10 -4.85 -4.67 12.45
N GLN A 11 -4.71 -4.84 11.14
CA GLN A 11 -5.12 -6.06 10.44
C GLN A 11 -4.42 -7.32 10.96
N ARG A 12 -3.29 -7.18 11.68
CA ARG A 12 -2.57 -8.29 12.33
C ARG A 12 -3.47 -9.16 13.21
N ILE A 13 -4.55 -8.61 13.78
CA ILE A 13 -5.49 -9.38 14.61
C ILE A 13 -6.33 -10.39 13.80
N LEU A 14 -6.39 -10.25 12.48
CA LEU A 14 -7.14 -11.11 11.55
C LEU A 14 -6.22 -11.93 10.63
N GLY A 15 -4.91 -11.93 10.90
CA GLY A 15 -3.91 -12.68 10.14
C GLY A 15 -2.52 -12.09 10.33
N ALA A 16 -1.55 -12.94 10.69
CA ALA A 16 -0.17 -12.51 10.90
C ALA A 16 0.49 -12.07 9.58
N ASP A 17 0.22 -12.79 8.51
CA ASP A 17 0.71 -12.57 7.15
C ASP A 17 -0.41 -12.16 6.17
N VAL A 18 -0.01 -11.81 4.94
CA VAL A 18 -0.90 -11.34 3.89
C VAL A 18 -1.79 -12.46 3.33
N LEU A 19 -1.25 -13.67 3.15
CA LEU A 19 -2.01 -14.81 2.60
C LEU A 19 -3.18 -15.18 3.51
N THR A 20 -2.94 -15.26 4.82
CA THR A 20 -3.98 -15.54 5.82
C THR A 20 -5.13 -14.53 5.72
N ARG A 21 -4.82 -13.26 5.48
CA ARG A 21 -5.83 -12.19 5.30
C ARG A 21 -6.61 -12.33 3.99
N ILE A 22 -5.95 -12.72 2.90
CA ILE A 22 -6.64 -12.98 1.62
C ILE A 22 -7.64 -14.13 1.79
N ILE A 23 -7.19 -15.24 2.38
CA ILE A 23 -8.02 -16.44 2.55
C ILE A 23 -9.22 -16.14 3.46
N SER A 24 -9.02 -15.41 4.56
CA SER A 24 -10.11 -15.09 5.48
C SER A 24 -11.10 -14.08 4.88
N ALA A 25 -10.62 -13.06 4.17
CA ALA A 25 -11.46 -12.11 3.43
C ALA A 25 -12.29 -12.78 2.33
N GLU A 26 -11.73 -13.79 1.65
CA GLU A 26 -12.46 -14.54 0.61
C GLU A 26 -13.56 -15.42 1.19
N ARG A 27 -13.29 -16.07 2.32
CA ARG A 27 -14.25 -16.99 2.96
C ARG A 27 -15.41 -16.25 3.61
N GLU A 28 -15.13 -15.09 4.20
CA GLU A 28 -16.09 -14.37 5.04
C GLU A 28 -16.12 -12.87 4.66
N PRO A 29 -17.18 -12.40 3.98
CA PRO A 29 -17.31 -10.98 3.60
C PRO A 29 -17.21 -10.00 4.79
N GLU A 30 -17.69 -10.41 5.97
CA GLU A 30 -17.55 -9.61 7.20
C GLU A 30 -16.09 -9.43 7.62
N VAL A 31 -15.24 -10.45 7.40
CA VAL A 31 -13.81 -10.35 7.67
C VAL A 31 -13.14 -9.38 6.68
N HIS A 32 -13.55 -9.37 5.41
CA HIS A 32 -13.10 -8.36 4.43
C HIS A 32 -13.40 -6.95 4.91
N HIS A 33 -14.65 -6.63 5.26
CA HIS A 33 -15.02 -5.31 5.76
C HIS A 33 -14.26 -4.93 7.04
N ARG A 34 -13.99 -5.90 7.91
CA ARG A 34 -13.21 -5.68 9.12
C ARG A 34 -11.73 -5.40 8.81
N LEU A 35 -11.13 -6.10 7.85
CA LEU A 35 -9.77 -5.84 7.37
C LEU A 35 -9.64 -4.43 6.75
N VAL A 36 -10.62 -4.01 5.96
CA VAL A 36 -10.71 -2.67 5.37
C VAL A 36 -10.78 -1.60 6.48
N ARG A 37 -11.68 -1.79 7.46
CA ARG A 37 -11.82 -0.86 8.60
C ARG A 37 -10.53 -0.75 9.40
N LEU A 38 -9.92 -1.89 9.77
CA LEU A 38 -8.69 -1.91 10.58
C LEU A 38 -7.51 -1.21 9.87
N LEU A 39 -7.42 -1.35 8.54
CA LEU A 39 -6.40 -0.65 7.75
C LEU A 39 -6.64 0.87 7.77
N ARG A 40 -7.85 1.31 7.43
CA ARG A 40 -8.24 2.72 7.43
C ARG A 40 -8.06 3.35 8.81
N ASP A 41 -8.45 2.67 9.88
CA ASP A 41 -8.23 3.13 11.26
C ASP A 41 -6.74 3.29 11.58
N SER A 42 -5.89 2.39 11.09
CA SER A 42 -4.44 2.47 11.29
C SER A 42 -3.87 3.69 10.56
N ILE A 43 -4.29 3.93 9.32
CA ILE A 43 -3.88 5.09 8.50
C ILE A 43 -4.34 6.40 9.14
N ASN A 44 -5.61 6.50 9.53
CA ASN A 44 -6.15 7.70 10.16
C ASN A 44 -5.46 8.02 11.48
N HIS A 45 -5.13 6.99 12.27
CA HIS A 45 -4.39 7.17 13.51
C HIS A 45 -2.99 7.74 13.29
N ILE A 46 -2.22 7.21 12.33
CA ILE A 46 -0.87 7.73 12.05
C ILE A 46 -0.92 9.10 11.37
N ALA A 47 -1.91 9.37 10.51
CA ALA A 47 -2.08 10.66 9.85
C ALA A 47 -2.36 11.77 10.88
N GLN A 48 -3.26 11.53 11.85
CA GLN A 48 -3.51 12.47 12.94
C GLN A 48 -2.26 12.74 13.77
N ARG A 49 -1.48 11.71 14.09
CA ARG A 49 -0.24 11.87 14.86
C ARG A 49 0.84 12.63 14.10
N ALA A 50 0.98 12.38 12.80
CA ALA A 50 1.93 13.11 11.96
C ALA A 50 1.57 14.59 11.83
N LEU A 51 0.27 14.92 11.73
CA LEU A 51 -0.22 16.30 11.74
C LEU A 51 0.03 16.99 13.08
N GLN A 52 -0.20 16.30 14.20
CA GLN A 52 0.07 16.83 15.54
C GLN A 52 1.56 17.14 15.72
N ASP A 53 2.44 16.22 15.33
CA ASP A 53 3.89 16.38 15.39
C ASP A 53 4.36 17.58 14.54
N ALA A 54 3.76 17.76 13.37
CA ALA A 54 4.04 18.89 12.48
C ALA A 54 3.35 20.21 12.88
N SER A 55 2.48 20.21 13.90
CA SER A 55 1.58 21.32 14.21
C SER A 55 0.74 21.81 13.01
N LEU A 56 0.34 20.89 12.14
CA LEU A 56 -0.47 21.13 10.95
C LEU A 56 -1.90 20.61 11.15
N ARG A 57 -2.83 21.11 10.33
CA ARG A 57 -4.20 20.61 10.24
C ARG A 57 -4.41 19.94 8.89
N THR A 58 -5.48 19.17 8.75
CA THR A 58 -5.81 18.49 7.48
C THR A 58 -6.04 19.49 6.33
N GLN A 59 -6.55 20.70 6.62
CA GLN A 59 -6.76 21.75 5.61
C GLN A 59 -5.46 22.32 5.05
N ASP A 60 -4.34 22.11 5.75
CA ASP A 60 -3.03 22.57 5.33
C ASP A 60 -2.38 21.56 4.35
N ILE A 61 -3.04 20.44 4.05
CA ILE A 61 -2.55 19.35 3.19
C ILE A 61 -3.18 19.43 1.80
N GLY A 62 -2.36 19.78 0.80
CA GLY A 62 -2.80 19.93 -0.59
C GLY A 62 -2.90 18.62 -1.39
N ALA A 63 -2.20 17.56 -0.99
CA ALA A 63 -2.25 16.25 -1.63
C ALA A 63 -1.71 15.15 -0.71
N ILE A 64 -2.10 13.90 -0.95
CA ILE A 64 -1.61 12.70 -0.25
C ILE A 64 -1.09 11.71 -1.29
N ALA A 65 0.06 11.09 -1.02
CA ALA A 65 0.55 9.95 -1.81
C ALA A 65 0.54 8.69 -0.94
N VAL A 66 0.04 7.58 -1.48
CA VAL A 66 -0.08 6.30 -0.77
C VAL A 66 0.77 5.22 -1.41
N SER A 67 1.77 4.82 -0.64
CA SER A 67 2.59 3.61 -0.67
C SER A 67 1.94 2.31 -0.20
N ALA A 68 1.72 1.27 -1.01
CA ALA A 68 1.26 -0.02 -0.46
C ALA A 68 1.55 -1.21 -1.37
N ASN A 69 1.77 -2.38 -0.76
CA ASN A 69 1.71 -3.64 -1.51
C ASN A 69 0.31 -3.83 -2.12
N THR A 70 0.22 -4.66 -3.16
CA THR A 70 -1.00 -4.85 -3.94
C THR A 70 -2.20 -5.25 -3.08
N VAL A 71 -2.01 -6.10 -2.08
CA VAL A 71 -3.11 -6.58 -1.22
C VAL A 71 -3.62 -5.48 -0.29
N LEU A 72 -2.74 -4.68 0.28
CA LEU A 72 -3.14 -3.52 1.09
C LEU A 72 -3.81 -2.45 0.25
N ALA A 73 -3.38 -2.24 -1.00
CA ALA A 73 -4.05 -1.36 -1.95
C ALA A 73 -5.50 -1.80 -2.23
N HIS A 74 -5.74 -3.10 -2.47
CA HIS A 74 -7.08 -3.66 -2.61
C HIS A 74 -7.93 -3.42 -1.35
N PHE A 75 -7.42 -3.73 -0.15
CA PHE A 75 -8.16 -3.47 1.09
C PHE A 75 -8.43 -1.98 1.30
N LEU A 76 -7.50 -1.09 0.96
CA LEU A 76 -7.71 0.36 1.11
C LEU A 76 -8.86 0.87 0.23
N LEU A 77 -8.94 0.36 -1.00
CA LEU A 77 -10.02 0.64 -1.95
C LEU A 77 -11.30 -0.18 -1.71
N ASN A 78 -11.36 -0.97 -0.62
CA ASN A 78 -12.46 -1.88 -0.33
C ASN A 78 -12.76 -2.89 -1.45
N GLN A 79 -11.72 -3.28 -2.21
CA GLN A 79 -11.80 -4.29 -3.26
C GLN A 79 -11.31 -5.64 -2.72
N PRO A 80 -12.03 -6.75 -2.93
CA PRO A 80 -11.57 -8.05 -2.48
C PRO A 80 -10.26 -8.46 -3.19
N PRO A 81 -9.20 -8.87 -2.46
CA PRO A 81 -7.92 -9.29 -3.05
C PRO A 81 -7.91 -10.75 -3.52
N THR A 82 -9.09 -11.36 -3.71
CA THR A 82 -9.27 -12.83 -3.81
C THR A 82 -8.45 -13.44 -4.93
N ARG A 83 -8.31 -12.72 -6.05
CA ARG A 83 -7.59 -13.21 -7.24
C ARG A 83 -6.07 -13.06 -7.16
N ILE A 84 -5.52 -12.20 -6.29
CA ILE A 84 -4.09 -11.88 -6.25
C ILE A 84 -3.21 -13.11 -5.96
N ARG A 85 -3.69 -14.05 -5.13
CA ARG A 85 -2.92 -15.24 -4.76
C ARG A 85 -2.81 -16.29 -5.88
N TYR A 86 -3.62 -16.19 -6.93
CA TYR A 86 -3.59 -17.14 -8.04
C TYR A 86 -2.54 -16.70 -9.07
N GLN A 87 -1.68 -17.63 -9.47
CA GLN A 87 -0.68 -17.38 -10.51
C GLN A 87 -1.36 -16.83 -11.78
N PHE A 88 -0.76 -15.80 -12.38
CA PHE A 88 -1.23 -15.11 -13.60
C PHE A 88 -2.53 -14.32 -13.46
N ALA A 89 -3.02 -14.04 -12.24
CA ALA A 89 -4.15 -13.14 -12.08
C ALA A 89 -3.80 -11.71 -12.49
N ALA A 90 -4.51 -11.18 -13.51
CA ALA A 90 -4.35 -9.83 -14.03
C ALA A 90 -5.08 -8.75 -13.20
N ASP A 91 -5.71 -9.12 -12.08
CA ASP A 91 -6.64 -8.25 -11.34
C ASP A 91 -5.94 -7.17 -10.48
N TYR A 92 -4.61 -7.04 -10.60
CA TYR A 92 -3.83 -6.00 -9.92
C TYR A 92 -3.93 -4.64 -10.62
N SER A 93 -4.26 -4.58 -11.91
CA SER A 93 -4.32 -3.30 -12.64
C SER A 93 -5.51 -2.42 -12.26
N ALA A 94 -6.45 -2.94 -11.45
CA ALA A 94 -7.63 -2.23 -10.98
C ALA A 94 -7.39 -1.35 -9.75
N VAL A 95 -6.18 -1.37 -9.18
CA VAL A 95 -5.80 -0.54 -8.03
C VAL A 95 -4.69 0.44 -8.40
N GLY A 96 -4.83 1.69 -7.97
CA GLY A 96 -3.92 2.79 -8.31
C GLY A 96 -4.61 3.89 -9.11
N GLY A 97 -4.10 5.11 -8.99
CA GLY A 97 -4.69 6.30 -9.61
C GLY A 97 -4.96 7.43 -8.61
N GLU A 98 -5.79 8.36 -9.04
CA GLU A 98 -6.22 9.52 -8.25
C GLU A 98 -7.61 9.29 -7.67
N PHE A 99 -7.75 9.57 -6.39
CA PHE A 99 -8.98 9.43 -5.62
C PHE A 99 -9.17 10.64 -4.71
N ARG A 100 -10.38 10.84 -4.22
CA ARG A 100 -10.61 11.72 -3.07
C ARG A 100 -10.22 10.98 -1.79
N SER A 101 -9.69 11.71 -0.81
CA SER A 101 -9.27 11.12 0.47
C SER A 101 -10.41 10.36 1.17
N ASP A 102 -11.63 10.91 1.11
CA ASP A 102 -12.83 10.33 1.73
C ASP A 102 -13.28 9.00 1.09
N GLU A 103 -13.17 8.86 -0.24
CA GLU A 103 -13.44 7.63 -0.98
C GLU A 103 -12.53 6.47 -0.51
N MET A 104 -11.28 6.79 -0.18
CA MET A 104 -10.30 5.86 0.36
C MET A 104 -10.45 5.61 1.87
N GLY A 105 -11.37 6.32 2.54
CA GLY A 105 -11.57 6.25 3.99
C GLY A 105 -10.43 6.90 4.80
N ILE A 106 -9.71 7.83 4.19
CA ILE A 106 -8.72 8.70 4.85
C ILE A 106 -9.46 9.96 5.33
N LEU A 107 -9.83 9.95 6.61
CA LEU A 107 -10.83 10.84 7.19
C LEU A 107 -10.24 12.20 7.57
N GLY A 108 -11.06 13.24 7.47
CA GLY A 108 -10.71 14.62 7.85
C GLY A 108 -10.01 15.43 6.76
N PHE A 109 -9.62 14.79 5.65
CA PHE A 109 -9.00 15.42 4.48
C PHE A 109 -10.00 15.78 3.38
N GLY A 110 -11.26 15.33 3.47
CA GLY A 110 -12.32 15.66 2.50
C GLY A 110 -11.93 15.30 1.07
N ASP A 111 -11.99 16.30 0.18
CA ASP A 111 -11.73 16.14 -1.25
C ASP A 111 -10.23 16.26 -1.61
N THR A 112 -9.32 16.29 -0.62
CA THR A 112 -7.88 16.35 -0.89
C THR A 112 -7.46 15.23 -1.86
N PRO A 113 -6.81 15.57 -2.99
CA PRO A 113 -6.34 14.59 -3.96
C PRO A 113 -5.40 13.57 -3.31
N THR A 114 -5.74 12.30 -3.46
CA THR A 114 -4.96 11.18 -2.95
C THR A 114 -4.53 10.29 -4.10
N TYR A 115 -3.21 10.14 -4.25
CA TYR A 115 -2.58 9.35 -5.30
C TYR A 115 -2.14 8.00 -4.74
N LEU A 116 -2.81 6.93 -5.16
CA LEU A 116 -2.37 5.57 -4.85
C LEU A 116 -1.43 5.10 -5.95
N LEU A 117 -0.20 4.74 -5.58
CA LEU A 117 0.77 4.25 -6.56
C LEU A 117 0.29 2.92 -7.16
N PRO A 118 0.30 2.77 -8.49
CA PRO A 118 -0.16 1.55 -9.14
C PRO A 118 0.82 0.40 -8.86
N PRO A 119 0.32 -0.84 -8.66
CA PRO A 119 1.16 -2.02 -8.61
C PRO A 119 1.61 -2.42 -10.02
N ILE A 120 2.73 -3.12 -10.11
CA ILE A 120 3.22 -3.72 -11.36
C ILE A 120 2.67 -5.14 -11.55
N SER A 121 2.36 -5.84 -10.44
CA SER A 121 1.74 -7.16 -10.45
C SER A 121 1.04 -7.48 -9.11
N GLY A 122 0.45 -8.67 -8.99
CA GLY A 122 -0.06 -9.17 -7.71
C GLY A 122 1.00 -9.24 -6.59
N TYR A 123 2.28 -9.33 -6.96
CA TYR A 123 3.42 -9.54 -6.05
C TYR A 123 4.36 -8.34 -5.98
N VAL A 124 4.11 -7.29 -6.77
CA VAL A 124 4.97 -6.11 -6.86
C VAL A 124 4.05 -4.90 -6.76
N GLY A 125 3.98 -4.33 -5.55
CA GLY A 125 3.07 -3.25 -5.22
C GLY A 125 3.61 -1.86 -5.51
N GLY A 126 2.80 -0.86 -5.16
CA GLY A 126 3.18 0.55 -5.27
C GLY A 126 4.27 0.97 -4.28
N ASP A 127 4.49 0.19 -3.22
CA ASP A 127 5.63 0.35 -2.29
C ASP A 127 6.97 0.13 -2.99
N ILE A 128 7.08 -0.92 -3.82
CA ILE A 128 8.27 -1.13 -4.66
C ILE A 128 8.41 -0.02 -5.70
N VAL A 129 7.31 0.38 -6.34
CA VAL A 129 7.33 1.50 -7.31
C VAL A 129 7.84 2.78 -6.65
N ALA A 130 7.41 3.08 -5.42
CA ALA A 130 7.89 4.23 -4.67
C ALA A 130 9.40 4.16 -4.43
N GLY A 131 9.92 2.98 -4.05
CA GLY A 131 11.35 2.75 -3.87
C GLY A 131 12.15 2.97 -5.16
N LEU A 132 11.66 2.46 -6.29
CA LEU A 132 12.29 2.65 -7.60
C LEU A 132 12.31 4.12 -8.04
N VAL A 133 11.22 4.86 -7.79
CA VAL A 133 11.16 6.30 -8.05
C VAL A 133 12.15 7.05 -7.17
N ALA A 134 12.22 6.73 -5.87
CA ALA A 134 13.15 7.36 -4.93
C ALA A 134 14.63 7.12 -5.30
N LEU A 135 14.93 5.94 -5.87
CA LEU A 135 16.26 5.57 -6.36
C LEU A 135 16.59 6.13 -7.76
N ARG A 136 15.65 6.86 -8.39
CA ARG A 136 15.80 7.46 -9.73
C ARG A 136 16.32 6.47 -10.76
N VAL A 137 15.75 5.26 -10.73
CA VAL A 137 16.23 4.07 -11.42
C VAL A 137 16.36 4.19 -12.95
N GLY A 138 15.73 5.17 -13.59
CA GLY A 138 15.92 5.49 -15.01
C GLY A 138 17.11 6.39 -15.33
N GLU A 139 17.79 6.89 -14.29
CA GLU A 139 18.92 7.83 -14.40
C GLU A 139 20.20 7.31 -13.72
N SER A 140 20.16 6.11 -13.14
CA SER A 140 21.24 5.53 -12.33
C SER A 140 21.79 4.22 -12.93
N GLU A 141 23.01 3.87 -12.51
CA GLU A 141 23.62 2.57 -12.80
C GLU A 141 22.82 1.40 -12.21
N PRO A 142 23.03 0.15 -12.67
CA PRO A 142 22.29 -1.01 -12.18
C PRO A 142 22.21 -1.06 -10.65
N ALA A 143 20.99 -1.20 -10.14
CA ALA A 143 20.70 -1.10 -8.71
C ALA A 143 19.82 -2.26 -8.27
N VAL A 144 19.99 -2.69 -7.01
CA VAL A 144 19.13 -3.67 -6.37
C VAL A 144 18.50 -3.04 -5.14
N LEU A 145 17.18 -2.96 -5.13
CA LEU A 145 16.36 -2.64 -3.97
C LEU A 145 16.01 -3.94 -3.24
N ILE A 146 16.34 -4.02 -1.97
CA ILE A 146 15.90 -5.10 -1.08
C ILE A 146 14.98 -4.48 -0.04
N ASP A 147 13.68 -4.76 -0.15
CA ASP A 147 12.70 -4.42 0.86
C ASP A 147 12.58 -5.58 1.86
N GLY A 148 13.26 -5.42 3.00
CA GLY A 148 13.21 -6.33 4.15
C GLY A 148 11.89 -6.29 4.94
N GLY A 149 10.82 -5.73 4.38
CA GLY A 149 9.47 -5.73 4.95
C GLY A 149 8.84 -7.13 5.02
N THR A 150 7.54 -7.17 5.32
CA THR A 150 6.81 -8.43 5.63
C THR A 150 6.89 -9.49 4.53
N ASN A 151 7.12 -9.10 3.27
CA ASN A 151 7.14 -9.99 2.12
C ASN A 151 8.54 -10.30 1.56
N GLY A 152 9.60 -9.69 2.11
CA GLY A 152 10.98 -9.88 1.63
C GLY A 152 11.12 -9.67 0.13
N GLU A 153 10.81 -8.47 -0.36
CA GLU A 153 10.75 -8.16 -1.79
C GLU A 153 12.11 -7.69 -2.29
N VAL A 154 12.54 -8.18 -3.45
CA VAL A 154 13.79 -7.79 -4.10
C VAL A 154 13.46 -7.30 -5.50
N SER A 155 13.94 -6.11 -5.84
CA SER A 155 13.82 -5.54 -7.18
C SER A 155 15.20 -5.18 -7.69
N ALA A 156 15.61 -5.80 -8.80
CA ALA A 156 16.81 -5.45 -9.53
C ALA A 156 16.45 -4.56 -10.71
N VAL A 157 17.35 -3.66 -11.05
CA VAL A 157 17.20 -2.79 -12.21
C VAL A 157 18.48 -2.86 -13.01
N VAL A 158 18.35 -3.21 -14.28
CA VAL A 158 19.45 -3.33 -15.23
C VAL A 158 18.99 -2.67 -16.53
N ASP A 159 19.76 -1.71 -17.03
CA ASP A 159 19.52 -1.00 -18.30
C ASP A 159 18.09 -0.42 -18.45
N GLY A 160 17.55 0.14 -17.36
CA GLY A 160 16.20 0.71 -17.31
C GLY A 160 15.07 -0.32 -17.22
N ALA A 161 15.37 -1.62 -17.23
CA ALA A 161 14.40 -2.69 -17.00
C ALA A 161 14.34 -3.05 -15.51
N VAL A 162 13.13 -3.14 -14.96
CA VAL A 162 12.89 -3.56 -13.56
C VAL A 162 12.52 -5.03 -13.54
N VAL A 163 13.27 -5.82 -12.77
CA VAL A 163 12.94 -7.21 -12.44
C VAL A 163 12.67 -7.29 -10.94
N ALA A 164 11.42 -7.56 -10.57
CA ALA A 164 11.02 -7.66 -9.17
C ALA A 164 10.54 -9.08 -8.82
N ARG A 165 10.90 -9.52 -7.62
CA ARG A 165 10.55 -10.82 -7.02
C ARG A 165 10.14 -10.58 -5.57
N ALA A 166 8.96 -11.05 -5.19
CA ALA A 166 8.60 -11.22 -3.79
C ALA A 166 9.01 -12.61 -3.33
N ASN A 167 9.63 -12.73 -2.15
CA ASN A 167 9.84 -14.02 -1.51
C ASN A 167 8.55 -14.40 -0.77
N SER A 168 7.51 -14.69 -1.55
CA SER A 168 6.21 -14.99 -0.96
C SER A 168 6.23 -16.38 -0.33
N GLY A 169 6.02 -16.46 0.98
CA GLY A 169 5.32 -17.58 1.61
C GLY A 169 3.83 -17.58 1.22
N LEU A 170 3.55 -17.45 -0.09
CA LEU A 170 2.23 -17.72 -0.70
C LEU A 170 2.10 -19.21 -0.97
#